data_AF-A0A933X2U8-F1
#
_entry.id   AF-A0A933X2U8-F1
#
_cell.length_a   1.000
_cell.length_b   1.000
_cell.length_c   1.000
_cell.angle_alpha   90.00
_cell.angle_beta   90.00
_cell.angle_gamma   90.00
#
_symmetry.space_group_name_H-M   'P 1'
#
loop_
_entity.id
_entity.type
_entity.pdbx_description
1 polymer ?
#
loop_
_entity_poly.entity_id
_entity_poly.type
_entity_poly.pdbx_seq_one_letter_code
_entity_poly.pdbx_strand_id
1 'polypeptide(L)'
;MQTDRQDVHESIRQASHQAARAIKDGQPNPLRALLAKDPVLGKLSAKLDELLDARRYVGRAPEQVVEFVREDVEPLLAKHATLLGARGEVKV
;
A
#
# COMPACT_ATOMS: atom_id res chain seq x y z
N MET A 1 -0.77 -23.39 -21.59
CA MET A 1 0.43 -23.62 -20.77
C MET A 1 0.21 -22.97 -19.41
N GLN A 2 0.13 -23.81 -18.39
CA GLN A 2 0.09 -23.40 -16.99
C GLN A 2 1.54 -23.09 -16.61
N THR A 3 1.84 -21.84 -16.29
CA THR A 3 3.17 -21.44 -15.82
C THR A 3 3.32 -21.86 -14.37
N ASP A 4 4.47 -22.45 -13.99
CA ASP A 4 4.72 -22.82 -12.60
C ASP A 4 4.94 -21.59 -11.72
N ARG A 5 4.63 -21.72 -10.43
CA ARG A 5 4.80 -20.66 -9.43
C ARG A 5 6.25 -20.18 -9.33
N GLN A 6 7.23 -21.06 -9.55
CA GLN A 6 8.65 -20.69 -9.50
C GLN A 6 9.06 -19.81 -10.68
N ASP A 7 8.58 -20.13 -11.89
CA ASP A 7 8.87 -19.33 -13.08
C ASP A 7 8.31 -17.90 -12.94
N VAL A 8 7.08 -17.79 -12.41
CA VAL A 8 6.46 -16.49 -12.12
C VAL A 8 7.25 -15.74 -11.05
N HIS A 9 7.65 -16.41 -9.97
CA HIS A 9 8.40 -15.79 -8.88
C HIS A 9 9.76 -15.25 -9.36
N GLU A 10 10.49 -16.02 -10.18
CA GLU A 10 11.79 -15.61 -10.70
C GLU A 10 11.68 -14.39 -11.65
N SER A 11 10.65 -14.36 -12.50
CA SER A 11 10.35 -13.19 -13.33
C SER A 11 10.11 -11.93 -12.48
N ILE A 12 9.26 -12.01 -11.45
CA ILE A 12 9.00 -10.90 -10.52
C ILE A 12 10.29 -10.48 -9.80
N ARG A 13 11.10 -11.44 -9.36
CA ARG A 13 12.36 -11.18 -8.66
C ARG A 13 13.33 -10.37 -9.51
N GLN A 14 13.53 -10.76 -10.77
CA GLN A 14 14.42 -10.05 -11.70
C GLN A 14 13.93 -8.63 -11.98
N ALA A 15 12.64 -8.47 -12.29
CA ALA A 15 12.03 -7.16 -12.51
C ALA A 15 12.15 -6.25 -11.28
N SER A 16 11.98 -6.81 -10.08
CA SER A 16 12.09 -6.07 -8.81
C SER A 16 13.52 -5.60 -8.54
N HIS A 17 14.54 -6.42 -8.82
CA HIS A 17 15.94 -6.00 -8.68
C HIS A 17 16.30 -4.88 -9.64
N GLN A 18 15.86 -4.96 -10.91
CA GLN A 18 16.08 -3.90 -11.89
C GLN A 18 15.38 -2.60 -11.47
N ALA A 19 14.14 -2.68 -11.01
CA ALA A 19 13.41 -1.53 -10.50
C ALA A 19 14.09 -0.90 -9.29
N ALA A 20 14.55 -1.72 -8.33
CA ALA A 20 15.28 -1.25 -7.16
C ALA A 20 16.59 -0.54 -7.54
N ARG A 21 17.29 -1.01 -8.58
CA ARG A 21 18.49 -0.33 -9.08
C ARG A 21 18.16 1.05 -9.66
N ALA A 22 17.14 1.15 -10.50
CA ALA A 22 16.70 2.42 -11.10
C ALA A 22 16.33 3.46 -10.02
N ILE A 23 15.60 3.05 -8.99
CA ILE A 23 15.23 3.93 -7.86
C ILE A 23 16.48 4.43 -7.12
N LYS A 24 17.46 3.54 -6.88
CA LYS A 24 18.74 3.93 -6.25
C LYS A 24 19.54 4.91 -7.08
N ASP A 25 19.41 4.85 -8.40
CA ASP A 25 20.02 5.78 -9.34
C ASP A 25 19.15 7.06 -9.56
N GLY A 26 18.13 7.28 -8.71
CA GLY A 26 17.29 8.48 -8.71
C GLY A 26 16.19 8.50 -9.79
N GLN A 27 15.97 7.38 -10.47
CA GLN A 27 14.97 7.27 -11.53
C GLN A 27 13.58 6.90 -10.98
N PRO A 28 12.49 7.20 -11.71
CA PRO A 28 11.16 6.69 -11.39
C PRO A 28 11.14 5.16 -11.33
N ASN A 29 10.28 4.58 -10.48
CA ASN A 29 10.15 3.13 -10.35
C ASN A 29 9.58 2.50 -11.65
N PRO A 30 10.36 1.69 -12.40
CA PRO A 30 9.93 1.13 -13.67
C PRO A 30 9.16 -0.20 -13.53
N LEU A 31 8.93 -0.70 -12.31
CA LEU A 31 8.44 -2.07 -12.08
C LEU A 31 7.18 -2.41 -12.89
N ARG A 32 6.19 -1.52 -12.93
CA ARG A 32 4.96 -1.73 -13.70
C ARG A 32 5.25 -1.96 -15.19
N ALA A 33 6.14 -1.14 -15.77
CA ALA A 33 6.51 -1.25 -17.17
C ALA A 33 7.32 -2.52 -17.46
N LEU A 34 8.16 -2.96 -16.52
CA LEU A 34 8.91 -4.21 -16.61
C LEU A 34 7.97 -5.42 -16.59
N LEU A 35 7.05 -5.48 -15.62
CA LEU A 35 6.08 -6.58 -15.50
C LEU A 35 5.12 -6.65 -16.72
N ALA A 36 4.72 -5.51 -17.29
CA ALA A 36 3.86 -5.47 -18.46
C ALA A 36 4.54 -6.01 -19.73
N LYS A 37 5.87 -5.89 -19.83
CA LYS A 37 6.67 -6.36 -20.97
C LYS A 37 7.22 -7.78 -20.80
N ASP A 38 7.09 -8.34 -19.60
CA ASP A 38 7.62 -9.64 -19.28
C ASP A 38 6.86 -10.77 -20.03
N PRO A 39 7.54 -11.75 -20.66
CA PRO A 39 6.89 -12.80 -21.44
C PRO A 39 6.00 -13.75 -20.62
N VAL A 40 6.30 -13.92 -19.34
CA VAL A 40 5.57 -14.78 -18.40
C VAL A 40 4.36 -14.04 -17.85
N LEU A 41 4.52 -12.77 -17.48
CA LEU A 41 3.50 -11.94 -16.84
C LEU A 41 2.70 -11.06 -17.81
N GLY A 42 3.11 -10.91 -19.06
CA GLY A 42 2.48 -10.01 -20.04
C GLY A 42 1.01 -10.31 -20.29
N LYS A 43 0.57 -11.56 -20.06
CA LYS A 43 -0.85 -11.97 -20.10
C LYS A 43 -1.70 -11.33 -18.99
N LEU A 44 -1.08 -10.89 -17.90
CA LEU A 44 -1.71 -10.18 -16.79
C LEU A 44 -1.65 -8.66 -16.95
N SER A 45 -1.06 -8.15 -18.04
CA SER A 45 -0.89 -6.70 -18.26
C SER A 45 -2.20 -5.91 -18.09
N ALA A 46 -3.31 -6.42 -18.63
CA ALA A 46 -4.64 -5.82 -18.49
C ALA A 46 -5.18 -5.80 -17.04
N LYS A 47 -4.65 -6.66 -16.16
CA LYS A 47 -5.01 -6.74 -14.75
C LYS A 47 -4.01 -6.05 -13.83
N LEU A 48 -2.85 -5.60 -14.32
CA LEU A 48 -1.81 -5.00 -13.48
C LEU A 48 -2.31 -3.75 -12.76
N ASP A 49 -3.14 -2.93 -13.40
CA ASP A 49 -3.68 -1.72 -12.76
C ASP A 49 -4.63 -2.05 -11.61
N GLU A 50 -5.45 -3.10 -11.76
CA GLU A 50 -6.31 -3.61 -10.68
C GLU A 50 -5.45 -4.22 -9.55
N LEU A 51 -4.45 -5.03 -9.90
CA LEU A 51 -3.57 -5.68 -8.94
C LEU A 51 -2.70 -4.68 -8.19
N LEU A 52 -2.34 -3.54 -8.77
CA LEU A 52 -1.51 -2.52 -8.14
C LEU A 52 -2.32 -1.43 -7.43
N ASP A 53 -3.65 -1.57 -7.34
CA ASP A 53 -4.49 -0.67 -6.56
C ASP A 53 -4.16 -0.77 -5.07
N ALA A 54 -3.56 0.29 -4.53
CA ALA A 54 -3.14 0.36 -3.13
C ALA A 54 -4.28 0.08 -2.13
N ARG A 55 -5.53 0.37 -2.49
CA ARG A 55 -6.70 0.12 -1.64
C ARG A 55 -6.93 -1.35 -1.35
N ARG A 56 -6.38 -2.26 -2.16
CA ARG A 56 -6.44 -3.71 -1.93
C ARG A 56 -5.46 -4.18 -0.87
N TYR A 57 -4.51 -3.34 -0.47
CA TYR A 57 -3.39 -3.68 0.42
C TYR A 57 -3.47 -3.01 1.79
N VAL A 58 -4.57 -2.31 2.11
CA VAL A 58 -4.76 -1.68 3.43
C VAL A 58 -5.43 -2.60 4.46
N GLY A 59 -5.78 -3.83 4.07
CA GLY A 59 -6.39 -4.81 4.98
C GLY A 59 -7.65 -4.27 5.64
N ARG A 60 -7.75 -4.45 6.96
CA ARG A 60 -8.85 -3.94 7.79
C ARG A 60 -8.62 -2.52 8.35
N ALA A 61 -7.60 -1.80 7.87
CA ALA A 61 -7.25 -0.51 8.44
C ALA A 61 -8.45 0.47 8.50
N PRO A 62 -9.30 0.60 7.45
CA PRO A 62 -10.47 1.48 7.53
C PRO A 62 -11.44 1.07 8.63
N GLU A 63 -11.77 -0.22 8.72
CA GLU A 63 -12.71 -0.75 9.72
C GLU A 63 -12.15 -0.61 11.13
N GLN A 64 -10.86 -0.91 11.32
CA GLN A 64 -10.19 -0.78 12.61
C GLN A 64 -10.19 0.67 13.12
N VAL A 65 -9.96 1.64 12.23
CA VAL A 65 -10.02 3.06 12.60
C VAL A 65 -11.44 3.45 13.00
N VAL A 66 -12.45 3.05 12.23
CA VAL A 66 -13.85 3.35 12.56
C VAL A 66 -14.27 2.70 13.89
N GLU A 67 -13.91 1.44 14.10
CA GLU A 67 -14.18 0.69 15.33
C GLU A 67 -13.53 1.38 16.54
N PHE A 68 -12.23 1.67 16.48
CA PHE A 68 -11.51 2.34 17.56
C PHE A 68 -12.05 3.74 17.87
N VAL A 69 -12.34 4.55 16.83
CA VAL A 69 -12.90 5.89 17.04
C VAL A 69 -14.24 5.81 17.75
N ARG A 70 -15.12 4.90 17.33
CA ARG A 70 -16.46 4.74 17.90
C ARG A 70 -16.45 4.15 19.30
N GLU A 71 -15.63 3.13 19.54
CA GLU A 71 -15.73 2.32 20.75
C GLU A 71 -14.83 2.83 21.88
N ASP A 72 -13.71 3.45 21.56
CA ASP A 72 -12.74 3.92 22.56
C ASP A 72 -12.66 5.45 22.62
N VAL A 73 -12.54 6.11 21.46
CA VAL A 73 -12.30 7.56 21.41
C VAL A 73 -13.56 8.35 21.76
N GLU A 74 -14.68 8.07 21.12
CA GLU A 74 -15.94 8.78 21.35
C GLU A 74 -16.41 8.75 22.82
N PRO A 75 -16.41 7.60 23.53
CA PRO A 75 -16.76 7.56 24.95
C PRO A 75 -15.80 8.37 25.83
N LEU A 76 -14.50 8.34 25.51
CA LEU A 76 -13.51 9.14 26.23
C LEU A 76 -13.73 10.64 26.03
N LEU A 77 -13.98 11.07 24.79
CA LEU A 77 -14.29 12.48 24.49
C LEU A 77 -15.59 12.91 25.17
N ALA A 78 -16.63 12.06 25.19
CA ALA A 78 -17.87 12.34 25.89
C ALA A 78 -17.67 12.54 27.40
N LYS A 79 -16.83 11.70 28.03
CA LYS A 79 -16.46 11.85 29.45
C LYS A 79 -15.77 13.17 29.76
N HIS A 80 -15.04 13.72 28.79
CA HIS A 80 -14.26 14.95 28.93
C HIS A 80 -14.79 16.10 28.06
N ALA A 81 -16.10 16.11 27.78
CA ALA A 81 -16.72 17.03 26.83
C ALA A 81 -16.45 18.52 27.15
N THR A 82 -16.32 18.87 28.43
CA THR A 82 -16.03 20.25 28.88
C THR A 82 -14.62 20.75 28.51
N LEU A 83 -13.70 19.85 28.19
CA LEU A 83 -12.32 20.16 27.79
C LEU A 83 -12.16 20.25 26.26
N LEU A 84 -13.19 19.88 25.49
CA LEU A 84 -13.15 19.94 24.03
C LEU A 84 -12.99 21.39 23.56
N GLY A 85 -12.08 21.60 22.62
CA GLY A 85 -11.78 22.93 22.07
C GLY A 85 -10.84 23.79 22.94
N ALA A 86 -10.36 23.28 24.07
CA ALA A 86 -9.32 23.94 24.85
C ALA A 86 -8.02 24.08 24.03
N ARG A 87 -7.38 25.23 24.11
CA ARG A 87 -6.10 25.51 23.44
C ARG A 87 -4.97 25.44 24.47
N GLY A 88 -3.95 24.65 24.19
CA GLY A 88 -2.73 24.63 24.99
C GLY A 88 -1.78 25.73 24.54
N GLU A 89 -1.29 26.54 25.48
CA GLU A 89 -0.10 27.39 25.26
C GLU A 89 1.15 26.62 25.68
N VAL A 90 2.12 26.51 24.77
CA VAL A 90 3.43 25.93 25.07
C VAL A 90 4.44 27.08 25.13
N LYS A 91 5.01 27.31 26.32
CA LYS A 91 6.14 28.23 26.49
C LYS A 91 7.42 27.40 26.52
N VAL A 92 8.30 27.67 25.56
CA VAL A 92 9.67 27.11 25.47
C VAL A 92 10.62 28.00 26.25
#